data_AF-A0A0G0QDA4-F1
#
_entry.id   AF-A0A0G0QDA4-F1
#
_cell.length_a   1.000
_cell.length_b   1.000
_cell.length_c   1.000
_cell.angle_alpha   90.00
_cell.angle_beta   90.00
_cell.angle_gamma   90.00
#
_symmetry.space_group_name_H-M   'P 1'
#
loop_
_entity.id
_entity.type
_entity.pdbx_description
1 polymer ?
#
loop_
_entity_poly.entity_id
_entity_poly.type
_entity_poly.pdbx_seq_one_letter_code
_entity_poly.pdbx_strand_id
1 'polypeptide(L)'
;MQKLSQLFDSALKYGTAAILLAIPLYPKFPFIRIPGTYVSIRLEDFVMLVISLVIFVKYLPKIREIFKNGIERSILIFLGISLLSLVSGIVLLQTAEFGIGALHWARRVEYFVPFFVGLLVLKNQKTGILNYFLKVLMVTVFVAFLYGLGQKYLNFPVIITQSEEYAKGVALSWTPGSHIASTFAGHYDLATFLVFTLPIFISSLFVLKERKMKVALLVVI
;
A
#
# COMPACT_ATOMS: atom_id res chain seq x y z
N MET A 1 8.24 -8.06 -29.52
CA MET A 1 7.47 -7.01 -28.80
C MET A 1 6.26 -7.57 -28.02
N GLN A 2 5.45 -8.48 -28.57
CA GLN A 2 4.29 -9.07 -27.87
C GLN A 2 4.64 -9.82 -26.56
N LYS A 3 5.68 -10.67 -26.56
CA LYS A 3 6.11 -11.40 -25.35
C LYS A 3 6.52 -10.48 -24.20
N LEU A 4 7.21 -9.38 -24.51
CA LEU A 4 7.64 -8.40 -23.51
C LEU A 4 6.43 -7.67 -22.91
N SER A 5 5.46 -7.27 -23.74
CA SER A 5 4.22 -6.66 -23.26
C SER A 5 3.42 -7.59 -22.36
N GLN A 6 3.34 -8.87 -22.70
CA GLN A 6 2.65 -9.88 -21.88
C GLN A 6 3.34 -10.08 -20.52
N LEU A 7 4.68 -10.07 -20.49
CA LEU A 7 5.45 -10.15 -19.26
C LEU A 7 5.17 -8.94 -18.36
N PHE A 8 5.14 -7.74 -18.93
CA PHE A 8 4.77 -6.52 -18.20
C PHE A 8 3.35 -6.57 -17.63
N ASP A 9 2.36 -7.06 -18.40
CA ASP A 9 0.98 -7.15 -17.91
C ASP A 9 0.85 -8.18 -16.77
N SER A 10 1.56 -9.30 -16.87
CA SER A 10 1.64 -10.29 -15.79
C SER A 10 2.33 -9.71 -14.55
N ALA A 11 3.46 -9.01 -14.73
CA ALA A 11 4.18 -8.36 -13.65
C ALA A 11 3.31 -7.32 -12.93
N LEU A 12 2.53 -6.52 -13.67
CA LEU A 12 1.57 -5.58 -13.06
C LEU A 12 0.46 -6.31 -12.30
N LYS A 13 -0.15 -7.35 -12.89
CA LYS A 13 -1.21 -8.14 -12.21
C LYS A 13 -0.72 -8.74 -10.89
N TYR A 14 0.41 -9.45 -10.91
CA TYR A 14 0.97 -10.07 -9.72
C TYR A 14 1.56 -9.04 -8.76
N GLY A 15 2.11 -7.94 -9.27
CA GLY A 15 2.56 -6.80 -8.48
C GLY A 15 1.41 -6.15 -7.69
N THR A 16 0.25 -5.92 -8.31
CA THR A 16 -0.92 -5.42 -7.57
C THR A 16 -1.35 -6.39 -6.48
N ALA A 17 -1.37 -7.69 -6.76
CA ALA A 17 -1.69 -8.70 -5.74
C ALA A 17 -0.64 -8.69 -4.61
N ALA A 18 0.63 -8.53 -4.94
CA ALA A 18 1.72 -8.40 -3.96
C ALA A 18 1.53 -7.14 -3.09
N ILE A 19 1.12 -6.00 -3.66
CA ILE A 19 0.79 -4.79 -2.89
C ILE A 19 -0.37 -5.06 -1.92
N LEU A 20 -1.46 -5.65 -2.42
CA LEU A 20 -2.66 -5.95 -1.62
C LEU A 20 -2.41 -6.97 -0.50
N LEU A 21 -1.35 -7.79 -0.61
CA LEU A 21 -0.95 -8.74 0.43
C LEU A 21 0.13 -8.15 1.34
N ALA A 22 1.23 -7.65 0.77
CA ALA A 22 2.40 -7.20 1.52
C ALA A 22 2.10 -5.96 2.36
N ILE A 23 1.39 -4.96 1.84
CA ILE A 23 1.13 -3.75 2.63
C ILE A 23 0.27 -4.08 3.86
N PRO A 24 -0.84 -4.83 3.76
CA PRO A 24 -1.64 -5.11 4.94
C PRO A 24 -1.05 -6.21 5.83
N LEU A 25 -0.49 -7.29 5.25
CA LEU A 25 -0.11 -8.50 6.00
C LEU A 25 1.33 -8.55 6.48
N TYR A 26 2.24 -7.75 5.92
CA TYR A 26 3.62 -7.75 6.37
C TYR A 26 3.74 -6.89 7.65
N PRO A 27 4.18 -7.47 8.78
CA PRO A 27 4.41 -6.71 10.01
C PRO A 27 5.45 -5.61 9.76
N LYS A 28 5.26 -4.44 10.36
CA LYS A 28 5.99 -3.20 10.04
C LYS A 28 7.41 -3.14 10.60
N PHE A 29 8.19 -4.19 10.37
CA PHE A 29 9.57 -4.25 10.78
C PHE A 29 10.42 -3.20 10.02
N PRO A 30 11.24 -2.41 10.74
CA PRO A 30 12.20 -1.54 10.11
C PRO A 30 13.29 -2.38 9.45
N PHE A 31 13.58 -2.11 8.18
CA PHE A 31 14.71 -2.73 7.50
C PHE A 31 15.95 -1.83 7.57
N ILE A 32 15.81 -0.57 7.16
CA ILE A 32 16.85 0.45 7.30
C ILE A 32 16.28 1.59 8.15
N ARG A 33 16.93 1.85 9.28
CA ARG A 33 16.57 2.99 10.14
C ARG A 33 17.21 4.26 9.60
N ILE A 34 16.40 5.31 9.50
CA ILE A 34 16.88 6.66 9.15
C ILE A 34 17.02 7.42 10.47
N PRO A 35 18.23 7.88 10.84
CA PRO A 35 18.43 8.70 12.04
C PRO A 35 17.60 10.00 11.98
N GLY A 36 17.18 10.50 13.14
CA GLY A 36 16.42 11.77 13.22
C GLY A 36 14.96 11.67 12.78
N THR A 37 14.42 10.47 12.57
CA THR A 37 13.00 10.25 12.28
C THR A 37 12.48 8.93 12.84
N TYR A 38 11.17 8.87 13.06
CA TYR A 38 10.43 7.67 13.47
C TYR A 38 10.09 6.76 12.29
N VAL A 39 10.40 7.18 11.06
CA VAL A 39 10.02 6.45 9.85
C VAL A 39 11.23 5.74 9.25
N SER A 40 11.19 4.41 9.27
CA SER A 40 12.16 3.54 8.63
C SER A 40 11.83 3.29 7.15
N ILE A 41 12.82 2.78 6.41
CA ILE A 41 12.58 2.07 5.15
C ILE A 41 12.23 0.63 5.52
N ARG A 42 11.10 0.15 5.03
CA ARG A 42 10.57 -1.18 5.35
C ARG A 42 10.70 -2.13 4.16
N LEU A 43 10.48 -3.42 4.38
CA LEU A 43 10.52 -4.39 3.28
C LEU A 43 9.39 -4.18 2.26
N GLU A 44 8.21 -3.75 2.70
CA GLU A 44 7.12 -3.46 1.76
C GLU A 44 7.46 -2.30 0.79
N ASP A 45 8.31 -1.35 1.21
CA ASP A 45 8.75 -0.22 0.40
C ASP A 45 9.55 -0.73 -0.83
N PHE A 46 10.24 -1.87 -0.71
CA PHE A 46 10.93 -2.48 -1.86
C PHE A 46 9.98 -3.11 -2.86
N VAL A 47 8.83 -3.64 -2.41
CA VAL A 47 7.77 -4.12 -3.32
C VAL A 47 7.24 -2.95 -4.13
N MET A 48 7.00 -1.82 -3.46
CA MET A 48 6.60 -0.56 -4.09
C MET A 48 7.65 -0.05 -5.07
N LEU A 49 8.93 -0.10 -4.70
CA LEU A 49 10.04 0.29 -5.56
C LEU A 49 10.12 -0.57 -6.82
N VAL A 50 10.10 -1.90 -6.70
CA VAL A 50 10.16 -2.81 -7.85
C VAL A 50 8.99 -2.54 -8.81
N ILE A 51 7.78 -2.38 -8.29
CA ILE A 51 6.60 -2.14 -9.12
C ILE A 51 6.65 -0.76 -9.79
N SER A 52 7.11 0.26 -9.07
CA SER A 52 7.29 1.59 -9.65
C SER A 52 8.33 1.60 -10.78
N LEU A 53 9.43 0.86 -10.65
CA LEU A 53 10.42 0.68 -11.72
C LEU A 53 9.81 -0.02 -12.94
N VAL A 54 9.00 -1.06 -12.74
CA VAL A 54 8.29 -1.77 -13.82
C VAL A 54 7.37 -0.81 -14.58
N ILE A 55 6.61 0.03 -13.87
CA ILE A 55 5.75 1.06 -14.48
C ILE A 55 6.60 2.08 -15.22
N PHE A 56 7.64 2.59 -14.58
CA PHE A 56 8.50 3.61 -15.15
C PHE A 56 9.09 3.15 -16.47
N VAL A 57 9.69 1.96 -16.53
CA VAL A 57 10.27 1.40 -17.76
C VAL A 57 9.22 1.22 -18.85
N LYS A 58 8.02 0.75 -18.50
CA LYS A 58 6.92 0.52 -19.47
C LYS A 58 6.38 1.84 -20.05
N TYR A 59 6.31 2.89 -19.23
CA TYR A 59 5.68 4.16 -19.58
C TYR A 59 6.65 5.28 -19.96
N LEU A 60 7.96 5.08 -19.78
CA LEU A 60 8.98 6.04 -20.19
C LEU A 60 8.84 6.49 -21.65
N PRO A 61 8.57 5.60 -22.64
CA PRO A 61 8.38 6.03 -24.03
C PRO A 61 7.13 6.89 -24.25
N LYS A 62 6.15 6.81 -23.33
CA LYS A 62 4.85 7.49 -23.41
C LYS A 62 4.70 8.63 -22.40
N ILE A 63 5.79 9.10 -21.82
CA ILE A 63 5.75 10.11 -20.73
C ILE A 63 5.05 11.41 -21.17
N ARG A 64 5.10 11.75 -22.46
CA ARG A 64 4.39 12.91 -23.03
C ARG A 64 2.87 12.77 -23.02
N GLU A 65 2.35 11.54 -23.04
CA GLU A 65 0.91 11.29 -22.96
C GLU A 65 0.36 11.57 -21.55
N ILE A 66 1.21 11.44 -20.52
CA ILE A 66 0.82 11.63 -19.11
C ILE A 66 0.32 13.06 -18.85
N PHE A 67 0.90 14.03 -19.55
CA PHE A 67 0.52 15.45 -19.44
C PHE A 67 -0.84 15.78 -20.08
N LYS A 68 -1.45 14.86 -20.83
CA LYS A 68 -2.74 15.11 -21.51
C LYS A 68 -3.94 14.87 -20.59
N ASN A 69 -3.80 13.99 -19.59
CA ASN A 69 -4.91 13.62 -18.71
C ASN A 69 -4.98 14.58 -17.50
N GLY A 70 -6.18 15.07 -17.18
CA GLY A 70 -6.39 16.02 -16.08
C GLY A 70 -5.96 15.48 -14.72
N ILE A 71 -6.24 14.20 -14.44
CA ILE A 71 -5.87 13.57 -13.16
C ILE A 71 -4.36 13.44 -13.02
N GLU A 72 -3.70 12.93 -14.06
CA GLU A 72 -2.25 12.72 -14.08
C GLU A 72 -1.52 14.07 -13.97
N ARG A 73 -2.04 15.09 -14.66
CA ARG A 73 -1.54 16.47 -14.53
C ARG A 73 -1.70 17.02 -13.11
N SER A 74 -2.83 16.81 -12.45
CA SER A 74 -3.03 17.24 -11.06
C SER A 74 -2.05 16.56 -10.09
N ILE A 75 -1.76 15.27 -10.28
CA ILE A 75 -0.76 14.54 -9.50
C ILE A 75 0.64 15.15 -9.73
N LEU A 76 1.02 15.42 -10.99
CA LEU A 76 2.30 16.04 -11.31
C LEU A 76 2.43 17.45 -10.74
N ILE A 77 1.36 18.25 -10.78
CA ILE A 77 1.34 19.59 -10.16
C ILE A 77 1.51 19.46 -8.65
N PHE A 78 0.78 18.55 -7.99
CA PHE A 78 0.93 18.31 -6.55
C PHE A 78 2.37 17.90 -6.19
N LEU A 79 2.96 16.96 -6.94
CA LEU A 79 4.35 16.53 -6.73
C LEU A 79 5.34 17.68 -6.98
N GLY A 80 5.11 18.51 -8.00
CA GLY A 80 5.90 19.70 -8.29
C GLY A 80 5.84 20.76 -7.17
N ILE A 81 4.63 21.09 -6.70
CA ILE A 81 4.43 22.02 -5.57
C ILE A 81 5.10 21.47 -4.31
N SER A 82 4.97 20.15 -4.07
CA SER A 82 5.64 19.52 -2.92
C SER A 82 7.16 19.58 -3.00
N LEU A 83 7.74 19.48 -4.21
CA LEU A 83 9.17 19.61 -4.43
C LEU A 83 9.63 21.05 -4.19
N LEU A 84 8.88 22.04 -4.70
CA LEU A 84 9.16 23.45 -4.45
C LEU A 84 9.07 23.80 -2.96
N SER A 85 8.09 23.24 -2.26
CA SER A 85 7.96 23.37 -0.81
C SER A 85 9.16 22.77 -0.08
N LEU A 86 9.67 21.62 -0.51
CA LEU A 86 10.88 21.02 0.04
C LEU A 86 12.11 21.91 -0.21
N VAL A 87 12.29 22.39 -1.44
CA VAL A 87 13.41 23.27 -1.80
C VAL A 87 13.37 24.56 -0.98
N SER A 88 12.19 25.15 -0.80
CA SER A 88 12.00 26.31 0.08
C SER A 88 12.37 25.99 1.54
N GLY A 89 11.92 24.83 2.05
CA GLY A 89 12.25 24.37 3.41
C GLY A 89 13.75 24.17 3.66
N ILE A 90 14.49 23.68 2.65
CA ILE A 90 15.93 23.43 2.75
C ILE A 90 16.73 24.73 2.55
N VAL A 91 16.45 25.48 1.49
CA VAL A 91 17.30 26.59 1.03
C VAL A 91 16.93 27.91 1.71
N LEU A 92 15.63 28.24 1.77
CA LEU A 92 15.17 29.55 2.23
C LEU A 92 14.91 29.55 3.74
N LEU A 93 14.13 28.58 4.21
CA LEU A 93 13.71 28.51 5.61
C LEU A 93 14.73 27.80 6.51
N GLN A 94 15.57 26.95 5.92
CA GLN A 94 16.57 26.13 6.63
C GLN A 94 15.96 25.30 7.77
N THR A 95 14.69 24.90 7.61
CA THR A 95 13.95 24.10 8.60
C THR A 95 13.99 22.61 8.32
N ALA A 96 14.46 22.20 7.13
CA ALA A 96 14.50 20.80 6.72
C ALA A 96 15.92 20.38 6.33
N GLU A 97 16.34 19.22 6.84
CA GLU A 97 17.57 18.57 6.39
C GLU A 97 17.37 17.95 4.99
N PHE A 98 18.39 18.06 4.13
CA PHE A 98 18.33 17.55 2.76
C PHE A 98 18.01 16.05 2.69
N GLY A 99 18.69 15.22 3.49
CA GLY A 99 18.53 13.75 3.44
C GLY A 99 17.11 13.31 3.81
N ILE A 100 16.63 13.72 4.99
CA ILE A 100 15.28 13.39 5.47
C ILE A 100 14.22 14.00 4.56
N GLY A 101 14.44 15.25 4.13
CA GLY A 101 13.53 15.97 3.24
C GLY A 101 13.36 15.29 1.88
N ALA A 102 14.45 14.83 1.27
CA ALA A 102 14.41 14.09 0.01
C ALA A 102 13.68 12.75 0.15
N LEU A 103 13.92 12.00 1.23
CA LEU A 103 13.22 10.74 1.51
C LEU A 103 11.72 10.96 1.76
N HIS A 104 11.37 12.04 2.45
CA HIS A 104 9.98 12.42 2.66
C HIS A 104 9.26 12.78 1.35
N TRP A 105 9.93 13.48 0.43
CA TRP A 105 9.38 13.75 -0.91
C TRP A 105 9.26 12.48 -1.75
N ALA A 106 10.27 11.60 -1.72
CA ALA A 106 10.23 10.32 -2.42
C ALA A 106 9.03 9.47 -1.98
N ARG A 107 8.70 9.47 -0.68
CA ARG A 107 7.52 8.77 -0.16
C ARG A 107 6.19 9.35 -0.69
N ARG A 108 6.11 10.66 -0.97
CA ARG A 108 4.92 11.24 -1.64
C ARG A 108 4.74 10.71 -3.05
N VAL A 109 5.83 10.47 -3.78
CA VAL A 109 5.79 9.83 -5.10
C VAL A 109 5.34 8.37 -4.96
N GLU A 110 5.88 7.65 -3.98
CA GLU A 110 5.55 6.26 -3.69
C GLU A 110 4.04 6.06 -3.43
N TYR A 111 3.39 6.97 -2.69
CA TYR A 111 1.95 6.90 -2.39
C TYR A 111 1.05 6.93 -3.63
N PHE A 112 1.50 7.46 -4.77
CA PHE A 112 0.75 7.42 -6.02
C PHE A 112 0.96 6.13 -6.82
N VAL A 113 1.96 5.32 -6.48
CA VAL A 113 2.25 4.07 -7.21
C VAL A 113 1.06 3.11 -7.21
N PRO A 114 0.36 2.80 -6.08
CA PRO A 114 -0.79 1.89 -6.10
C PRO A 114 -1.91 2.39 -7.01
N PHE A 115 -2.11 3.71 -7.06
CA PHE A 115 -3.09 4.35 -7.94
C PHE A 115 -2.77 4.09 -9.41
N PHE A 116 -1.54 4.35 -9.85
CA PHE A 116 -1.13 4.09 -11.24
C PHE A 116 -1.17 2.60 -11.57
N VAL A 117 -0.65 1.73 -10.69
CA VAL A 117 -0.74 0.27 -10.87
C VAL A 117 -2.19 -0.16 -11.09
N GLY A 118 -3.10 0.28 -10.23
CA GLY A 118 -4.52 -0.05 -10.31
C GLY A 118 -5.14 0.40 -11.62
N LEU A 119 -4.93 1.66 -12.02
CA LEU A 119 -5.43 2.19 -13.30
C LEU A 119 -4.94 1.38 -14.49
N LEU A 120 -3.65 1.03 -14.51
CA LEU A 120 -3.03 0.33 -15.63
C LEU A 120 -3.53 -1.10 -15.77
N VAL A 121 -3.70 -1.81 -14.65
CA VAL A 121 -4.22 -3.18 -14.69
C VAL A 121 -5.70 -3.19 -15.09
N LEU A 122 -6.48 -2.22 -14.62
CA LEU A 122 -7.90 -2.10 -14.98
C LEU A 122 -8.10 -1.70 -16.44
N LYS A 123 -7.25 -0.83 -16.99
CA LYS A 123 -7.33 -0.42 -18.41
C LYS A 123 -7.10 -1.58 -19.38
N ASN A 124 -6.26 -2.55 -18.99
CA ASN A 124 -5.95 -3.71 -19.82
C ASN A 124 -6.99 -4.86 -19.73
N GLN A 125 -8.15 -4.61 -19.12
CA GLN A 125 -9.40 -5.40 -19.07
C GLN A 125 -9.34 -6.86 -19.57
N LYS A 126 -8.51 -7.69 -18.95
CA LYS A 126 -8.63 -9.14 -19.11
C LYS A 126 -9.82 -9.60 -18.28
N THR A 127 -10.77 -10.28 -18.92
CA THR A 127 -11.99 -10.81 -18.28
C THR A 127 -11.64 -11.53 -16.98
N GLY A 128 -12.28 -11.14 -15.87
CA GLY A 128 -12.11 -11.77 -14.56
C GLY A 128 -11.00 -11.19 -13.65
N ILE A 129 -10.28 -10.14 -14.06
CA ILE A 129 -9.21 -9.55 -13.22
C ILE A 129 -9.74 -8.92 -11.93
N LEU A 130 -10.92 -8.32 -11.96
CA LEU A 130 -11.59 -7.77 -10.78
C LEU A 130 -11.93 -8.88 -9.77
N ASN A 131 -12.48 -10.00 -10.25
CA ASN A 131 -12.78 -11.15 -9.40
C ASN A 131 -11.51 -11.73 -8.75
N TYR A 132 -10.39 -11.70 -9.47
CA TYR A 132 -9.09 -12.10 -8.93
C TYR A 132 -8.66 -11.18 -7.78
N PHE A 133 -8.69 -9.85 -7.96
CA PHE A 133 -8.31 -8.93 -6.88
C PHE A 133 -9.29 -8.91 -5.71
N LEU A 134 -10.57 -9.11 -5.96
CA LEU A 134 -11.55 -9.27 -4.89
C LEU A 134 -11.20 -10.49 -4.02
N LYS A 135 -10.84 -11.62 -4.62
CA LYS A 135 -10.38 -12.81 -3.90
C LYS A 135 -9.10 -12.54 -3.11
N VAL A 136 -8.13 -11.86 -3.72
CA VAL A 136 -6.89 -11.48 -3.02
C VAL A 136 -7.21 -10.60 -1.81
N LEU A 137 -8.05 -9.58 -1.98
CA LEU A 137 -8.46 -8.68 -0.90
C LEU A 137 -9.21 -9.41 0.21
N MET A 138 -10.08 -10.37 -0.12
CA MET A 138 -10.75 -11.23 0.88
C MET A 138 -9.76 -12.05 1.68
N VAL A 139 -8.78 -12.68 1.02
CA VAL A 139 -7.71 -13.43 1.70
C VAL A 139 -6.90 -12.49 2.59
N THR A 140 -6.54 -11.30 2.12
CA THR A 140 -5.86 -10.28 2.92
C THR A 140 -6.64 -9.94 4.19
N VAL A 141 -7.93 -9.60 4.07
CA VAL A 141 -8.74 -9.23 5.24
C VAL A 141 -8.86 -10.42 6.20
N PHE A 142 -9.12 -11.61 5.67
CA PHE A 142 -9.24 -12.83 6.47
C PHE A 142 -7.95 -13.13 7.26
N VAL A 143 -6.79 -13.06 6.62
CA VAL A 143 -5.50 -13.30 7.29
C VAL A 143 -5.18 -12.21 8.30
N ALA A 144 -5.50 -10.94 8.01
CA ALA A 144 -5.34 -9.84 8.95
C ALA A 144 -6.21 -10.06 10.22
N PHE A 145 -7.43 -10.57 10.06
CA PHE A 145 -8.28 -10.95 11.20
C PHE A 145 -7.70 -12.12 11.99
N LEU A 146 -7.27 -13.19 11.32
CA LEU A 146 -6.63 -14.33 12.00
C LEU A 146 -5.39 -13.91 12.78
N TYR A 147 -4.57 -13.03 12.22
CA TYR A 147 -3.40 -12.50 12.92
C TYR A 147 -3.81 -11.66 14.14
N GLY A 148 -4.84 -10.82 14.02
CA GLY A 148 -5.39 -10.07 15.15
C GLY A 148 -5.96 -10.95 16.26
N LEU A 149 -6.61 -12.07 15.91
CA LEU A 149 -7.03 -13.09 16.87
C LEU A 149 -5.81 -13.76 17.52
N GLY A 150 -4.77 -14.06 16.74
CA GLY A 150 -3.50 -14.58 17.26
C GLY A 150 -2.82 -13.62 18.23
N GLN A 151 -2.89 -12.29 17.99
CA GLN A 151 -2.38 -11.29 18.93
C GLN A 151 -3.13 -11.35 20.26
N LYS A 152 -4.46 -11.46 20.21
CA LYS A 152 -5.31 -11.46 21.40
C LYS A 152 -5.23 -12.76 22.21
N TYR A 153 -5.17 -13.92 21.54
CA TYR A 153 -5.34 -15.23 22.17
C TYR A 153 -4.08 -16.10 22.20
N LEU A 154 -3.13 -15.88 21.28
CA LEU A 154 -1.94 -16.74 21.08
C LEU A 154 -0.62 -15.97 21.28
N ASN A 155 -0.66 -14.74 21.81
CA ASN A 155 0.50 -13.88 22.01
C ASN A 155 1.34 -13.63 20.75
N PHE A 156 0.70 -13.54 19.57
CA PHE A 156 1.42 -13.13 18.36
C PHE A 156 2.02 -11.72 18.52
N PRO A 157 3.17 -11.45 17.89
CA PRO A 157 3.85 -10.19 18.07
C PRO A 157 3.05 -9.01 17.49
N VAL A 158 3.05 -7.93 18.24
CA VAL A 158 2.49 -6.62 17.88
C VAL A 158 3.65 -5.70 17.54
N ILE A 159 3.76 -5.32 16.28
CA ILE A 159 4.82 -4.43 15.79
C ILE A 159 4.15 -3.17 15.26
N ILE A 160 4.30 -2.07 16.00
CA ILE A 160 3.65 -0.79 15.73
C ILE A 160 4.68 0.32 15.57
N THR A 161 4.34 1.37 14.84
CA THR A 161 5.24 2.52 14.60
C THR A 161 4.64 3.83 15.09
N GLN A 162 3.81 3.78 16.13
CA GLN A 162 3.10 4.95 16.68
C GLN A 162 3.98 5.84 17.57
N SER A 163 5.13 5.33 18.04
CA SER A 163 6.12 6.09 18.80
C SER A 163 7.53 5.79 18.30
N GLU A 164 8.49 6.66 18.64
CA GLU A 164 9.90 6.46 18.30
C GLU A 164 10.45 5.13 18.82
N GLU A 165 10.11 4.79 20.07
CA GLU A 165 10.56 3.56 20.72
C GLU A 165 10.02 2.32 20.00
N TYR A 166 8.74 2.33 19.62
CA TYR A 166 8.13 1.19 18.94
C TYR A 166 8.55 1.08 17.47
N ALA A 167 8.82 2.20 16.81
CA ALA A 167 9.32 2.24 15.43
C ALA A 167 10.70 1.57 15.25
N LYS A 168 11.39 1.23 16.35
CA LYS A 168 12.61 0.40 16.35
C LYS A 168 12.34 -1.07 16.01
N GLY A 169 11.07 -1.48 15.84
CA GLY A 169 10.70 -2.85 15.47
C GLY A 169 10.59 -3.78 16.66
N VAL A 170 10.31 -3.24 17.84
CA VAL A 170 10.14 -4.04 19.06
C VAL A 170 8.89 -4.91 18.91
N ALA A 171 9.05 -6.22 19.10
CA ALA A 171 7.94 -7.16 19.13
C ALA A 171 7.24 -7.09 20.49
N LEU A 172 6.13 -6.37 20.56
CA LEU A 172 5.31 -6.26 21.76
C LEU A 172 4.31 -7.42 21.84
N SER A 173 3.77 -7.66 23.03
CA SER A 173 2.60 -8.53 23.21
C SER A 173 1.36 -7.68 23.44
N TRP A 174 0.21 -8.13 22.95
CA TRP A 174 -1.05 -7.45 23.21
C TRP A 174 -1.36 -7.49 24.71
N THR A 175 -1.77 -6.35 25.27
CA THR A 175 -2.18 -6.25 26.67
C THR A 175 -3.70 -6.06 26.78
N PRO A 176 -4.35 -6.63 27.82
CA PRO A 176 -5.77 -6.40 28.07
C PRO A 176 -6.11 -4.91 28.12
N GLY A 177 -7.14 -4.50 27.38
CA GLY A 177 -7.56 -3.10 27.26
C GLY A 177 -6.89 -2.32 26.12
N SER A 178 -5.87 -2.87 25.45
CA SER A 178 -5.27 -2.25 24.27
C SER A 178 -6.02 -2.58 22.98
N HIS A 179 -5.95 -1.67 21.99
CA HIS A 179 -6.53 -1.90 20.67
C HIS A 179 -5.68 -2.88 19.84
N ILE A 180 -6.35 -3.74 19.08
CA ILE A 180 -5.69 -4.69 18.17
C ILE A 180 -5.27 -3.95 16.90
N ALA A 181 -3.99 -4.02 16.56
CA ALA A 181 -3.44 -3.43 15.34
C ALA A 181 -3.23 -4.46 14.21
N SER A 182 -3.31 -5.76 14.51
CA SER A 182 -2.91 -6.82 13.58
C SER A 182 -1.49 -6.57 13.05
N THR A 183 -1.27 -6.68 11.75
CA THR A 183 0.00 -6.45 11.05
C THR A 183 0.21 -4.98 10.64
N PHE A 184 -0.73 -4.08 10.96
CA PHE A 184 -0.66 -2.66 10.61
C PHE A 184 0.23 -1.87 11.58
N ALA A 185 0.70 -0.70 11.14
CA ALA A 185 1.54 0.19 11.95
C ALA A 185 0.81 0.76 13.18
N GLY A 186 -0.53 0.71 13.18
CA GLY A 186 -1.38 1.02 14.32
C GLY A 186 -2.83 0.59 14.10
N HIS A 187 -3.64 0.68 15.16
CA HIS A 187 -5.06 0.32 15.11
C HIS A 187 -5.89 1.25 14.21
N TYR A 188 -5.47 2.53 14.05
CA TYR A 188 -6.12 3.45 13.12
C TYR A 188 -5.96 3.02 11.66
N ASP A 189 -4.78 2.53 11.27
CA ASP A 189 -4.53 2.07 9.89
C ASP A 189 -5.40 0.86 9.55
N LEU A 190 -5.51 -0.10 10.49
CA LEU A 190 -6.42 -1.25 10.36
C LEU A 190 -7.87 -0.77 10.22
N ALA A 191 -8.31 0.16 11.07
CA ALA A 191 -9.66 0.69 11.02
C ALA A 191 -9.95 1.39 9.68
N THR A 192 -9.04 2.25 9.20
CA THR A 192 -9.17 2.91 7.89
C THR A 192 -9.22 1.89 6.76
N PHE A 193 -8.36 0.87 6.79
CA PHE A 193 -8.39 -0.21 5.80
C PHE A 193 -9.74 -0.94 5.78
N LEU A 194 -10.31 -1.26 6.95
CA LEU A 194 -11.63 -1.89 7.05
C LEU A 194 -12.75 -0.97 6.56
N VAL A 195 -12.72 0.32 6.88
CA VAL A 195 -13.71 1.31 6.41
C VAL A 195 -13.76 1.38 4.88
N PHE A 196 -12.62 1.25 4.19
CA PHE A 196 -12.60 1.22 2.72
C PHE A 196 -12.95 -0.15 2.13
N THR A 197 -12.62 -1.25 2.80
CA THR A 197 -12.78 -2.60 2.25
C THR A 197 -14.16 -3.22 2.53
N LEU A 198 -14.75 -2.99 3.70
CA LEU A 198 -16.06 -3.55 4.06
C LEU A 198 -17.19 -3.11 3.11
N PRO A 199 -17.30 -1.83 2.67
CA PRO A 199 -18.31 -1.45 1.69
C PRO A 199 -18.17 -2.19 0.36
N ILE A 200 -16.94 -2.52 -0.06
CA ILE A 200 -16.68 -3.31 -1.27
C ILE A 200 -17.22 -4.74 -1.09
N PHE A 201 -17.02 -5.35 0.08
CA PHE A 201 -17.52 -6.70 0.36
C PHE A 201 -19.04 -6.74 0.49
N ILE A 202 -19.63 -5.80 1.22
CA ILE A 202 -21.08 -5.69 1.38
C ILE A 202 -21.75 -5.48 0.02
N SER A 203 -21.27 -4.54 -0.79
CA SER A 203 -21.81 -4.34 -2.15
C SER A 203 -21.62 -5.58 -3.04
N SER A 204 -20.51 -6.29 -2.91
CA SER A 204 -20.25 -7.53 -3.67
C SER A 204 -21.23 -8.66 -3.34
N LEU A 205 -21.79 -8.73 -2.11
CA LEU A 205 -22.82 -9.71 -1.76
C LEU A 205 -24.08 -9.58 -2.63
N PHE A 206 -24.45 -8.35 -3.00
CA PHE A 206 -25.62 -8.06 -3.82
C PHE A 206 -25.35 -8.24 -5.31
N VAL A 207 -24.12 -7.97 -5.77
CA VAL A 207 -23.74 -8.03 -7.19
C VAL A 207 -23.41 -9.45 -7.65
N LEU A 208 -22.74 -10.24 -6.81
CA LEU A 208 -22.28 -11.57 -7.23
C LEU A 208 -23.45 -12.55 -7.33
N LYS A 209 -23.41 -13.45 -8.32
CA LYS A 209 -24.41 -14.52 -8.49
C LYS A 209 -23.98 -15.84 -7.84
N GLU A 210 -22.68 -16.06 -7.69
CA GLU A 210 -22.11 -17.30 -7.18
C GLU A 210 -22.33 -17.48 -5.68
N ARG A 211 -23.13 -18.49 -5.28
CA ARG A 211 -23.43 -18.78 -3.86
C ARG A 211 -22.17 -19.03 -3.01
N LYS A 212 -21.17 -19.75 -3.54
CA LYS A 212 -19.92 -20.04 -2.82
C LYS A 212 -19.16 -18.76 -2.44
N MET A 213 -19.11 -17.79 -3.36
CA MET A 213 -18.44 -16.52 -3.13
C MET A 213 -19.19 -15.64 -2.11
N LYS A 214 -20.53 -15.69 -2.10
CA LYS A 214 -21.33 -15.01 -1.07
C LYS A 214 -21.08 -15.57 0.33
N VAL A 215 -21.06 -16.90 0.46
CA VAL A 215 -20.76 -17.54 1.76
C VAL A 215 -19.37 -17.15 2.22
N ALA A 216 -18.37 -17.16 1.34
CA ALA A 216 -17.02 -16.72 1.67
C ALA A 216 -16.97 -15.25 2.11
N LEU A 217 -17.72 -14.35 1.47
CA LEU A 217 -17.80 -12.94 1.87
C LEU A 217 -18.44 -12.77 3.25
N LEU A 218 -19.50 -13.53 3.57
CA LEU A 218 -20.16 -13.49 4.88
C LEU A 218 -19.27 -13.97 6.03
N VAL A 219 -18.27 -14.81 5.76
CA VAL A 219 -17.29 -15.26 6.77
C VAL A 219 -16.23 -14.18 7.04
N VAL A 220 -15.96 -13.32 6.05
CA VAL A 220 -14.91 -12.29 6.11
C VAL A 220 -15.42 -10.96 6.69
N ILE A 221 -16.71 -10.66 6.50
CA ILE A 221 -17.40 -9.50 7.09
C ILE A 221 -17.70 -9.78 8.56
#